data_AF-A0AAU1RZI8-F1
#
_entry.id   AF-A0AAU1RZI8-F1
#
_cell.length_a   1.000
_cell.length_b   1.000
_cell.length_c   1.000
_cell.angle_alpha   90.00
_cell.angle_beta   90.00
_cell.angle_gamma   90.00
#
_symmetry.space_group_name_H-M   'P 1'
#
loop_
_entity.id
_entity.type
_entity.pdbx_description
1 polymer ?
#
loop_
_entity_poly.entity_id
_entity_poly.type
_entity_poly.pdbx_seq_one_letter_code
_entity_poly.pdbx_strand_id
1 'polypeptide(L)'
;MRWALVKVCLAVTAMVVIAFAVPLGLVIKEMARDRAFSDAERQAATIGPTLSITTDRAELETAVLTTEPGGEGRMAVHVPASEESDNRPVEIGTRRATRKDVETVRTSGRASISEVTGGSALLQPTALGSGGIAVVEVFVPEGEESNGVATAWLMLAGVGIALIVGSVAVADRLGVRMVKPAQRLAGAAHDLGEGRLGTRVREEGPTELRSAAVAFNSMADQVVQLLANERELAADLSHRLRTPLTVLRLNAASLGEGPAAEQTRAAVEQLEHEVDTIIRTAREQRPQTQGLNSGPGAGCDVSEVIRERMDFWSALAEDEGREVRLAGVDRTVRIPVARPELVAALDALLGNVFRHTPEGTAFAVDVHHSGDAVIVLVSDAGGGIADPKAALARGGSGGGGTRASVGSTGLGLDIVRRVAESTGGDVRIGRSVLGGTEVRIWIWLDGRGPGQGGRRRRAGRPRRRLRSVVRS
;
A
#
# COMPACT_ATOMS: atom_id res chain seq x y z
N MET A 1 12.91 3.44 -7.39
CA MET A 1 12.65 4.88 -7.64
C MET A 1 13.14 5.80 -6.52
N ARG A 2 12.72 5.64 -5.26
CA ARG A 2 13.16 6.52 -4.14
C ARG A 2 14.69 6.67 -4.01
N TRP A 3 15.42 5.56 -4.03
CA TRP A 3 16.88 5.60 -3.92
C TRP A 3 17.58 6.22 -5.14
N ALA A 4 16.96 6.12 -6.32
CA ALA A 4 17.46 6.78 -7.52
C ALA A 4 17.31 8.31 -7.40
N LEU A 5 16.16 8.78 -6.91
CA LEU A 5 15.90 10.22 -6.71
C LEU A 5 16.84 10.83 -5.66
N VAL A 6 17.04 10.14 -4.53
CA VAL A 6 18.02 10.57 -3.50
C VAL A 6 19.44 10.63 -4.06
N LYS A 7 19.86 9.63 -4.85
CA LYS A 7 21.18 9.64 -5.50
C LYS A 7 21.37 10.80 -6.46
N VAL A 8 20.37 11.08 -7.29
CA VAL A 8 20.44 12.20 -8.25
C VAL A 8 20.51 13.52 -7.49
N CYS A 9 19.67 13.74 -6.49
CA CYS A 9 19.73 14.95 -5.67
C CYS A 9 21.08 15.09 -4.95
N LEU A 10 21.61 14.00 -4.37
CA LEU A 10 22.92 13.98 -3.74
C LEU A 10 24.03 14.34 -4.72
N ALA A 11 24.05 13.69 -5.89
CA ALA A 11 25.07 13.92 -6.92
C ALA A 11 25.04 15.36 -7.43
N VAL A 12 23.84 15.88 -7.76
CA VAL A 12 23.67 17.25 -8.24
C VAL A 12 24.06 18.27 -7.17
N THR A 13 23.59 18.09 -5.92
CA THR A 13 23.92 19.03 -4.84
C THR A 13 25.40 18.98 -4.46
N ALA A 14 26.02 17.80 -4.41
CA ALA A 14 27.46 17.68 -4.19
C ALA A 14 28.26 18.34 -5.33
N MET A 15 27.86 18.13 -6.58
CA MET A 15 28.50 18.76 -7.75
C MET A 15 28.42 20.28 -7.65
N VAL A 16 27.24 20.85 -7.34
CA VAL A 16 27.05 22.30 -7.17
C VAL A 16 27.88 22.82 -6.00
N VAL A 17 27.83 22.16 -4.84
CA VAL A 17 28.61 22.56 -3.66
C VAL A 17 30.10 22.60 -3.99
N ILE A 18 30.64 21.57 -4.65
CA ILE A 18 32.06 21.53 -5.03
C ILE A 18 32.37 22.63 -6.06
N ALA A 19 31.53 22.80 -7.07
CA ALA A 19 31.72 23.79 -8.13
C ALA A 19 31.75 25.23 -7.62
N PHE A 20 31.06 25.55 -6.50
CA PHE A 20 31.08 26.87 -5.89
C PHE A 20 32.08 27.00 -4.74
N ALA A 21 32.18 25.99 -3.86
CA ALA A 21 33.03 26.06 -2.68
C ALA A 21 34.52 26.06 -3.02
N VAL A 22 34.95 25.29 -4.03
CA VAL A 22 36.37 25.21 -4.39
C VAL A 22 36.88 26.53 -4.97
N PRO A 23 36.25 27.14 -6.00
CA PRO A 23 36.71 28.44 -6.49
C PRO A 23 36.64 29.52 -5.43
N LEU A 24 35.59 29.55 -4.61
CA LEU A 24 35.46 30.53 -3.53
C LEU A 24 36.57 30.36 -2.48
N GLY A 25 36.91 29.12 -2.11
CA GLY A 25 38.03 28.82 -1.21
C GLY A 25 39.38 29.26 -1.77
N LEU A 26 39.59 29.10 -3.09
CA LEU A 26 40.80 29.58 -3.78
C LEU A 26 40.88 31.11 -3.78
N VAL A 27 39.77 31.80 -4.09
CA VAL A 27 39.70 33.27 -4.06
C VAL A 27 39.97 33.80 -2.65
N ILE A 28 39.43 33.16 -1.61
CA ILE A 28 39.70 33.57 -0.22
C ILE A 28 41.18 33.39 0.14
N LYS A 29 41.81 32.29 -0.32
CA LYS A 29 43.24 32.05 -0.13
C LYS A 29 44.08 33.13 -0.82
N GLU A 30 43.77 33.46 -2.07
CA GLU A 30 44.46 34.49 -2.84
C GLU A 30 44.29 35.87 -2.20
N MET A 31 43.07 36.20 -1.78
CA MET A 31 42.76 37.45 -1.10
C MET A 31 43.43 37.58 0.28
N ALA A 32 43.64 36.47 1.00
CA ALA A 32 44.41 36.47 2.26
C ALA A 32 45.89 36.74 2.01
N ARG A 33 46.45 36.09 0.97
CA ARG A 33 47.83 36.32 0.51
C ARG A 33 48.04 37.78 0.08
N ASP A 34 47.16 38.32 -0.75
CA ASP A 34 47.25 39.70 -1.25
C ASP A 34 47.18 40.73 -0.12
N ARG A 35 46.32 40.49 0.89
CA ARG A 35 46.27 41.34 2.09
C ARG A 35 47.58 41.30 2.86
N ALA A 36 48.13 40.12 3.11
CA ALA A 36 49.39 39.97 3.83
C ALA A 36 50.54 40.72 3.14
N PHE A 37 50.64 40.63 1.80
CA PHE A 37 51.66 41.39 1.05
C PHE A 37 51.38 42.88 0.99
N SER A 38 50.11 43.29 0.87
CA SER A 38 49.74 44.72 0.90
C SER A 38 50.09 45.36 2.25
N ASP A 39 49.89 44.64 3.35
CA ASP A 39 50.24 45.09 4.70
C ASP A 39 51.77 45.15 4.86
N ALA A 40 52.51 44.16 4.34
CA ALA A 40 53.96 44.18 4.32
C ALA A 40 54.53 45.34 3.48
N GLU A 41 53.92 45.68 2.34
CA GLU A 41 54.33 46.83 1.51
C GLU A 41 54.12 48.15 2.25
N ARG A 42 52.97 48.31 2.92
CA ARG A 42 52.69 49.47 3.79
C ARG A 42 53.72 49.60 4.90
N GLN A 43 54.08 48.49 5.53
CA GLN A 43 55.10 48.45 6.58
C GLN A 43 56.49 48.82 6.03
N ALA A 44 56.89 48.30 4.87
CA ALA A 44 58.16 48.65 4.23
C ALA A 44 58.24 50.15 3.90
N ALA A 45 57.14 50.75 3.44
CA ALA A 45 57.07 52.16 3.09
C ALA A 45 57.29 53.12 4.28
N THR A 46 57.11 52.65 5.54
CA THR A 46 57.32 53.48 6.73
C THR A 46 58.78 53.89 6.94
N ILE A 47 59.74 53.10 6.45
CA ILE A 47 61.18 53.37 6.56
C ILE A 47 61.68 54.29 5.43
N GLY A 48 60.90 54.43 4.35
CA GLY A 48 61.24 55.23 3.18
C GLY A 48 61.72 56.66 3.49
N PRO A 49 60.97 57.44 4.30
CA PRO A 49 61.40 58.78 4.70
C PRO A 49 62.73 58.80 5.45
N THR A 50 62.98 57.84 6.36
CA THR A 50 64.25 57.77 7.10
C THR A 50 65.43 57.51 6.15
N LEU A 51 65.27 56.59 5.20
CA LEU A 51 66.30 56.29 4.19
C LEU A 51 66.58 57.45 3.23
N SER A 52 65.63 58.38 3.08
CA SER A 52 65.86 59.61 2.31
C SER A 52 66.68 60.66 3.07
N ILE A 53 66.68 60.60 4.41
CA ILE A 53 67.30 61.60 5.30
C ILE A 53 68.68 61.14 5.75
N THR A 54 68.84 59.86 6.12
CA THR A 54 70.06 59.33 6.72
C THR A 54 70.39 57.93 6.23
N THR A 55 71.68 57.65 6.14
CA THR A 55 72.23 56.30 5.89
C THR A 55 73.10 55.81 7.04
N ASP A 56 73.08 56.49 8.18
CA ASP A 56 73.83 56.09 9.36
C ASP A 56 73.28 54.79 9.96
N ARG A 57 74.20 53.90 10.34
CA ARG A 57 73.84 52.56 10.84
C ARG A 57 73.01 52.64 12.14
N ALA A 58 73.39 53.51 13.07
CA ALA A 58 72.75 53.58 14.39
C ALA A 58 71.35 54.21 14.31
N GLU A 59 71.19 55.22 13.46
CA GLU A 59 69.89 55.86 13.21
C GLU A 59 68.93 54.92 12.47
N LEU A 60 69.41 54.18 11.46
CA LEU A 60 68.60 53.20 10.73
C LEU A 60 68.23 52.00 11.61
N GLU A 61 69.13 51.51 12.45
CA GLU A 61 68.84 50.43 13.41
C GLU A 61 67.74 50.85 14.39
N THR A 62 67.82 52.08 14.90
CA THR A 62 66.79 52.64 15.78
C THR A 62 65.45 52.78 15.04
N ALA A 63 65.45 53.31 13.82
CA ALA A 63 64.23 53.49 13.03
C ALA A 63 63.56 52.14 12.71
N VAL A 64 64.33 51.12 12.31
CA VAL A 64 63.81 49.77 12.07
C VAL A 64 63.22 49.19 13.36
N LEU A 65 63.92 49.25 14.49
CA LEU A 65 63.42 48.72 15.76
C LEU A 65 62.14 49.41 16.26
N THR A 66 61.90 50.67 15.90
CA THR A 66 60.66 51.38 16.24
C THR A 66 59.46 50.99 15.39
N THR A 67 59.67 50.31 14.26
CA THR A 67 58.57 49.71 13.48
C THR A 67 58.13 48.40 14.10
N GLU A 68 56.83 48.10 14.04
CA GLU A 68 56.27 46.82 14.49
C GLU A 68 57.03 45.59 13.91
N PRO A 69 57.23 45.46 12.59
CA PRO A 69 57.99 44.33 12.04
C PRO A 69 59.48 44.35 12.40
N GLY A 70 60.11 45.52 12.58
CA GLY A 70 61.51 45.58 12.96
C GLY A 70 61.74 45.20 14.43
N GLY A 71 60.84 45.59 15.33
CA GLY A 71 60.85 45.14 16.73
C GLY A 71 60.65 43.62 16.89
N GLU A 72 59.95 43.00 15.94
CA GLU A 72 59.75 41.54 15.89
C GLU A 72 60.83 40.78 15.08
N GLY A 73 61.84 41.47 14.56
CA GLY A 73 62.90 40.86 13.73
C GLY A 73 62.41 40.34 12.38
N ARG A 74 61.33 40.93 11.86
CA ARG A 74 60.74 40.66 10.55
C ARG A 74 61.13 41.68 9.48
N MET A 75 61.81 42.76 9.83
CA MET A 75 62.29 43.75 8.86
C MET A 75 63.82 43.76 8.79
N ALA A 76 64.35 43.88 7.57
CA ALA A 76 65.76 44.12 7.31
C ALA A 76 65.93 45.21 6.24
N VAL A 77 67.03 45.95 6.28
CA VAL A 77 67.31 47.04 5.35
C VAL A 77 68.71 46.87 4.77
N HIS A 78 68.79 46.82 3.44
CA HIS A 78 70.02 46.55 2.70
C HIS A 78 70.45 47.78 1.89
N VAL A 79 71.35 48.56 2.46
CA VAL A 79 71.90 49.78 1.84
C VAL A 79 73.19 49.44 1.08
N PRO A 80 73.29 49.77 -0.23
CA PRO A 80 74.50 49.54 -1.00
C PRO A 80 75.66 50.43 -0.54
N ALA A 81 76.89 50.04 -0.84
CA ALA A 81 78.04 50.93 -0.70
C ALA A 81 77.88 52.12 -1.67
N SER A 82 78.12 53.34 -1.21
CA SER A 82 78.13 54.53 -2.07
C SER A 82 79.53 54.74 -2.64
N GLU A 83 79.64 55.17 -3.91
CA GLU A 83 80.92 55.56 -4.51
C GLU A 83 81.39 56.95 -4.03
N GLU A 84 80.48 57.77 -3.46
CA GLU A 84 80.71 59.17 -3.07
C GLU A 84 81.11 59.37 -1.59
N SER A 85 81.02 58.31 -0.79
CA SER A 85 81.38 58.29 0.64
C SER A 85 82.04 56.95 0.94
N ASP A 86 83.07 56.90 1.80
CA ASP A 86 83.84 55.69 2.18
C ASP A 86 83.01 54.66 3.01
N ASN A 87 81.71 54.59 2.74
CA ASN A 87 80.71 53.90 3.53
C ASN A 87 80.54 52.47 3.02
N ARG A 88 80.80 51.50 3.91
CA ARG A 88 80.60 50.07 3.67
C ARG A 88 79.11 49.76 3.48
N PRO A 89 78.75 48.69 2.76
CA PRO A 89 77.35 48.28 2.66
C PRO A 89 76.78 48.02 4.06
N VAL A 90 75.61 48.58 4.33
CA VAL A 90 74.95 48.47 5.64
C VAL A 90 73.80 47.49 5.52
N GLU A 91 73.88 46.39 6.27
CA GLU A 91 72.78 45.46 6.48
C GLU A 91 72.24 45.66 7.91
N ILE A 92 70.98 46.07 8.03
CA ILE A 92 70.26 46.21 9.30
C ILE A 92 69.24 45.07 9.39
N GLY A 93 69.09 44.46 10.57
CA GLY A 93 68.13 43.39 10.81
C GLY A 93 68.58 42.02 10.27
N THR A 94 67.64 41.09 10.17
CA THR A 94 67.93 39.69 9.76
C THR A 94 67.57 39.47 8.30
N ARG A 95 68.59 39.33 7.43
CA ARG A 95 68.39 38.96 6.03
C ARG A 95 67.91 37.52 5.89
N ARG A 96 66.76 37.31 5.25
CA ARG A 96 66.21 35.98 4.94
C ARG A 96 66.25 35.70 3.44
N ALA A 97 66.04 36.72 2.61
CA ALA A 97 66.14 36.63 1.15
C ALA A 97 67.59 36.37 0.69
N THR A 98 67.74 35.73 -0.47
CA THR A 98 69.07 35.48 -1.05
C THR A 98 69.70 36.80 -1.50
N ARG A 99 71.02 36.96 -1.35
CA ARG A 99 71.74 38.16 -1.84
C ARG A 99 71.46 38.46 -3.32
N LYS A 100 71.29 37.41 -4.13
CA LYS A 100 70.93 37.52 -5.55
C LYS A 100 69.56 38.21 -5.75
N ASP A 101 68.58 37.92 -4.91
CA ASP A 101 67.23 38.49 -5.02
C ASP A 101 67.25 39.97 -4.64
N VAL A 102 67.99 40.31 -3.57
CA VAL A 102 68.21 41.69 -3.13
C VAL A 102 68.89 42.51 -4.25
N GLU A 103 69.94 41.98 -4.88
CA GLU A 103 70.59 42.67 -6.01
C GLU A 103 69.69 42.77 -7.24
N THR A 104 68.86 41.76 -7.50
CA THR A 104 67.91 41.79 -8.63
C THR A 104 66.86 42.89 -8.44
N VAL A 105 66.34 43.07 -7.22
CA VAL A 105 65.41 44.15 -6.89
C VAL A 105 66.09 45.51 -6.97
N ARG A 106 67.33 45.61 -6.47
CA ARG A 106 68.12 46.84 -6.53
C ARG A 106 68.38 47.29 -7.96
N THR A 107 68.78 46.38 -8.83
CA THR A 107 69.09 46.69 -10.24
C THR A 107 67.85 46.92 -11.09
N SER A 108 66.77 46.18 -10.85
CA SER A 108 65.51 46.34 -11.59
C SER A 108 64.65 47.50 -11.11
N GLY A 109 64.83 47.96 -9.87
CA GLY A 109 64.01 49.00 -9.24
C GLY A 109 62.56 48.57 -9.02
N ARG A 110 62.24 47.26 -9.07
CA ARG A 110 60.88 46.73 -8.92
C ARG A 110 60.78 45.84 -7.69
N ALA A 111 59.68 45.98 -6.97
CA ALA A 111 59.35 45.12 -5.84
C ALA A 111 59.30 43.64 -6.29
N SER A 112 59.74 42.75 -5.42
CA SER A 112 59.73 41.30 -5.67
C SER A 112 59.44 40.53 -4.39
N ILE A 113 58.88 39.34 -4.55
CA ILE A 113 58.60 38.42 -3.46
C ILE A 113 59.52 37.21 -3.63
N SER A 114 60.28 36.88 -2.59
CA SER A 114 61.14 35.69 -2.55
C SER A 114 60.61 34.69 -1.52
N GLU A 115 60.53 33.41 -1.90
CA GLU A 115 60.16 32.34 -0.96
C GLU A 115 61.35 32.04 -0.04
N VAL A 116 61.11 32.06 1.27
CA VAL A 116 62.13 31.85 2.30
C VAL A 116 61.64 30.81 3.32
N THR A 117 62.50 30.36 4.22
CA THR A 117 62.09 29.34 5.20
C THR A 117 61.02 29.89 6.15
N GLY A 118 59.84 29.26 6.15
CA GLY A 118 58.71 29.59 7.04
C GLY A 118 57.85 30.77 6.60
N GLY A 119 57.99 31.25 5.36
CA GLY A 119 57.23 32.40 4.85
C GLY A 119 57.73 32.93 3.53
N SER A 120 57.33 34.16 3.23
CA SER A 120 57.82 34.91 2.08
C SER A 120 58.53 36.18 2.54
N ALA A 121 59.52 36.64 1.79
CA ALA A 121 60.17 37.92 2.01
C ALA A 121 59.76 38.88 0.89
N LEU A 122 59.07 39.97 1.25
CA LEU A 122 58.80 41.09 0.36
C LEU A 122 60.04 41.98 0.30
N LEU A 123 60.54 42.26 -0.90
CA LEU A 123 61.67 43.12 -1.17
C LEU A 123 61.18 44.40 -1.85
N GLN A 124 61.18 45.51 -1.11
CA GLN A 124 60.73 46.81 -1.59
C GLN A 124 61.94 47.72 -1.90
N PRO A 125 62.13 48.14 -3.16
CA PRO A 125 63.16 49.11 -3.50
C PRO A 125 62.76 50.51 -3.00
N THR A 126 63.70 51.18 -2.35
CA THR A 126 63.53 52.53 -1.82
C THR A 126 64.70 53.40 -2.30
N ALA A 127 64.40 54.54 -2.92
CA ALA A 127 65.42 55.48 -3.36
C ALA A 127 66.06 56.19 -2.15
N LEU A 128 67.38 56.29 -2.15
CA LEU A 128 68.12 57.08 -1.19
C LEU A 128 68.27 58.53 -1.65
N GLY A 129 68.45 59.45 -0.70
CA GLY A 129 68.85 60.83 -0.99
C GLY A 129 70.17 60.95 -1.76
N SER A 130 71.05 59.93 -1.65
CA SER A 130 72.34 59.83 -2.35
C SER A 130 72.26 59.27 -3.78
N GLY A 131 71.05 59.00 -4.30
CA GLY A 131 70.86 58.50 -5.67
C GLY A 131 70.97 56.98 -5.86
N GLY A 132 71.30 56.22 -4.80
CA GLY A 132 71.27 54.75 -4.79
C GLY A 132 69.88 54.15 -4.50
N ILE A 133 69.75 52.82 -4.59
CA ILE A 133 68.54 52.08 -4.21
C ILE A 133 68.85 51.14 -3.04
N ALA A 134 68.18 51.37 -1.91
CA ALA A 134 68.13 50.47 -0.76
C ALA A 134 67.01 49.48 -0.98
N VAL A 135 67.16 48.28 -0.41
CA VAL A 135 66.09 47.28 -0.43
C VAL A 135 65.63 47.07 1.01
N VAL A 136 64.37 47.37 1.27
CA VAL A 136 63.70 47.05 2.53
C VAL A 136 63.09 45.66 2.37
N GLU A 137 63.53 44.73 3.20
CA GLU A 137 63.02 43.38 3.27
C GLU A 137 62.03 43.27 4.43
N VAL A 138 60.82 42.79 4.16
CA VAL A 138 59.81 42.48 5.18
C VAL A 138 59.42 41.00 5.07
N PHE A 139 59.61 40.26 6.16
CA PHE A 139 59.26 38.85 6.28
C PHE A 139 57.80 38.68 6.66
N VAL A 140 57.06 37.98 5.82
CA VAL A 140 55.66 37.58 6.01
C VAL A 140 55.63 36.09 6.38
N PRO A 141 55.26 35.74 7.62
CA PRO A 141 55.13 34.34 8.03
C PRO A 141 54.01 33.61 7.26
N GLU A 142 54.18 32.31 6.99
CA GLU A 142 53.13 31.46 6.35
C GLU A 142 51.77 31.52 7.07
N GLY A 143 51.79 31.73 8.40
CA GLY A 143 50.58 31.85 9.21
C GLY A 143 49.77 33.12 8.94
N GLU A 144 50.41 34.21 8.51
CA GLU A 144 49.72 35.45 8.12
C GLU A 144 49.13 35.34 6.71
N GLU A 145 49.86 34.72 5.78
CA GLU A 145 49.38 34.47 4.41
C GLU A 145 48.14 33.56 4.38
N SER A 146 48.00 32.68 5.37
CA SER A 146 46.90 31.71 5.47
C SER A 146 45.88 32.06 6.56
N ASN A 147 46.00 33.23 7.18
CA ASN A 147 45.13 33.62 8.29
C ASN A 147 43.66 33.68 7.84
N GLY A 148 42.78 33.03 8.59
CA GLY A 148 41.35 32.92 8.27
C GLY A 148 40.98 31.97 7.12
N VAL A 149 41.95 31.46 6.34
CA VAL A 149 41.67 30.53 5.23
C VAL A 149 41.15 29.20 5.74
N ALA A 150 41.74 28.65 6.82
CA ALA A 150 41.26 27.41 7.43
C ALA A 150 39.83 27.54 7.96
N THR A 151 39.51 28.65 8.64
CA THR A 151 38.17 28.95 9.12
C THR A 151 37.17 29.08 7.97
N ALA A 152 37.57 29.71 6.86
CA ALA A 152 36.74 29.81 5.67
C ALA A 152 36.45 28.43 5.06
N TRP A 153 37.45 27.55 4.94
CA TRP A 153 37.25 26.17 4.48
C TRP A 153 36.31 25.37 5.39
N LEU A 154 36.44 25.51 6.71
CA LEU A 154 35.53 24.87 7.67
C LEU A 154 34.09 25.37 7.51
N MET A 155 33.90 26.68 7.34
CA MET A 155 32.58 27.27 7.10
C MET A 155 31.99 26.78 5.77
N LEU A 156 32.77 26.78 4.69
CA LEU A 156 32.34 26.28 3.37
C LEU A 156 31.98 24.79 3.42
N ALA A 157 32.78 23.98 4.10
CA ALA A 157 32.50 22.56 4.30
C ALA A 157 31.22 22.36 5.13
N GLY A 158 31.04 23.13 6.21
CA GLY A 158 29.85 23.09 7.04
C GLY A 158 28.57 23.43 6.28
N VAL A 159 28.57 24.52 5.51
CA VAL A 159 27.45 24.92 4.65
C VAL A 159 27.19 23.85 3.57
N GLY A 160 28.25 23.33 2.95
CA GLY A 160 28.15 22.26 1.94
C GLY A 160 27.50 20.99 2.48
N ILE A 161 27.93 20.53 3.66
CA ILE A 161 27.33 19.36 4.35
C ILE A 161 25.87 19.64 4.69
N ALA A 162 25.55 20.83 5.21
CA ALA A 162 24.17 21.19 5.55
C ALA A 162 23.25 21.18 4.32
N LEU A 163 23.72 21.70 3.17
CA LEU A 163 22.99 21.67 1.91
C LEU A 163 22.77 20.24 1.39
N ILE A 164 23.78 19.37 1.49
CA ILE A 164 23.69 17.96 1.10
C ILE A 164 22.68 17.22 2.00
N VAL A 165 22.78 17.38 3.32
CA VAL A 165 21.85 16.75 4.27
C VAL A 165 20.42 17.25 4.02
N GLY A 166 20.26 18.56 3.83
CA GLY A 166 18.98 19.17 3.49
C GLY A 166 18.38 18.63 2.19
N SER A 167 19.19 18.49 1.13
CA SER A 167 18.73 17.98 -0.16
C SER A 167 18.27 16.52 -0.08
N VAL A 168 19.02 15.68 0.63
CA VAL A 168 18.67 14.28 0.87
C VAL A 168 17.38 14.18 1.69
N ALA A 169 17.24 14.97 2.75
CA ALA A 169 16.04 14.99 3.57
C ALA A 169 14.78 15.41 2.79
N VAL A 170 14.90 16.43 1.93
CA VAL A 170 13.80 16.88 1.05
C VAL A 170 13.45 15.81 0.03
N ALA A 171 14.45 15.25 -0.66
CA ALA A 171 14.26 14.17 -1.64
C ALA A 171 13.57 12.95 -1.01
N ASP A 172 13.98 12.58 0.20
CA ASP A 172 13.41 11.46 0.92
C ASP A 172 11.94 11.70 1.30
N ARG A 173 11.64 12.90 1.82
CA ARG A 173 10.28 13.31 2.20
C ARG A 173 9.35 13.36 0.99
N LEU A 174 9.82 13.87 -0.15
CA LEU A 174 9.07 13.85 -1.42
C LEU A 174 8.84 12.41 -1.90
N GLY A 175 9.86 11.55 -1.81
CA GLY A 175 9.77 10.14 -2.18
C GLY A 175 8.69 9.41 -1.37
N VAL A 176 8.62 9.64 -0.06
CA VAL A 176 7.58 9.04 0.80
C VAL A 176 6.19 9.60 0.49
N ARG A 177 6.07 10.90 0.20
CA ARG A 177 4.76 11.55 -0.04
C ARG A 177 4.19 11.32 -1.44
N MET A 178 5.02 11.11 -2.46
CA MET A 178 4.56 11.03 -3.86
C MET A 178 4.75 9.62 -4.45
N VAL A 179 5.95 9.05 -4.33
CA VAL A 179 6.28 7.78 -5.01
C VAL A 179 5.57 6.60 -4.35
N LYS A 180 5.50 6.58 -3.01
CA LYS A 180 4.91 5.47 -2.28
C LYS A 180 3.39 5.34 -2.51
N PRO A 181 2.57 6.40 -2.45
CA PRO A 181 1.15 6.29 -2.80
C PRO A 181 0.93 5.93 -4.27
N ALA A 182 1.71 6.49 -5.20
CA ALA A 182 1.61 6.15 -6.62
C ALA A 182 1.91 4.67 -6.90
N GLN A 183 2.94 4.10 -6.27
CA GLN A 183 3.25 2.67 -6.37
C GLN A 183 2.15 1.79 -5.79
N ARG A 184 1.52 2.21 -4.69
CA ARG A 184 0.36 1.49 -4.12
C ARG A 184 -0.85 1.51 -5.06
N LEU A 185 -1.12 2.66 -5.69
CA LEU A 185 -2.20 2.77 -6.68
C LEU A 185 -1.94 1.87 -7.89
N ALA A 186 -0.71 1.88 -8.42
CA ALA A 186 -0.32 1.00 -9.53
C ALA A 186 -0.44 -0.49 -9.17
N GLY A 187 0.02 -0.87 -7.96
CA GLY A 187 -0.13 -2.23 -7.45
C GLY A 187 -1.60 -2.65 -7.32
N ALA A 188 -2.44 -1.78 -6.75
CA ALA A 188 -3.87 -2.06 -6.60
C ALA A 188 -4.59 -2.18 -7.95
N ALA A 189 -4.21 -1.40 -8.95
CA ALA A 189 -4.74 -1.54 -10.30
C ALA A 189 -4.36 -2.88 -10.94
N HIS A 190 -3.14 -3.36 -10.71
CA HIS A 190 -2.73 -4.69 -11.15
C HIS A 190 -3.48 -5.80 -10.42
N ASP A 191 -3.60 -5.71 -9.09
CA ASP A 191 -4.39 -6.63 -8.26
C ASP A 191 -5.85 -6.70 -8.72
N LEU A 192 -6.47 -5.55 -9.04
CA LEU A 192 -7.83 -5.50 -9.58
C LEU A 192 -7.93 -6.19 -10.96
N GLY A 193 -6.93 -5.97 -11.82
CA GLY A 193 -6.82 -6.64 -13.12
C GLY A 193 -6.63 -8.16 -13.03
N GLU A 194 -6.01 -8.66 -11.95
CA GLU A 194 -5.90 -10.09 -11.63
C GLU A 194 -7.17 -10.67 -10.98
N GLY A 195 -8.23 -9.87 -10.81
CA GLY A 195 -9.50 -10.32 -10.24
C GLY A 195 -9.60 -10.21 -8.71
N ARG A 196 -8.69 -9.50 -8.04
CA ARG A 196 -8.78 -9.19 -6.60
C ARG A 196 -9.68 -7.97 -6.37
N LEU A 197 -10.99 -8.18 -6.56
CA LEU A 197 -12.01 -7.12 -6.57
C LEU A 197 -12.19 -6.35 -5.25
N GLY A 198 -11.74 -6.92 -4.13
CA GLY A 198 -11.77 -6.26 -2.81
C GLY A 198 -10.66 -5.25 -2.56
N THR A 199 -9.72 -5.10 -3.50
CA THR A 199 -8.57 -4.21 -3.33
C THR A 199 -9.02 -2.75 -3.34
N ARG A 200 -8.66 -2.00 -2.30
CA ARG A 200 -8.94 -0.55 -2.19
C ARG A 200 -7.67 0.19 -1.79
N VAL A 201 -7.55 1.42 -2.25
CA VAL A 201 -6.38 2.28 -2.01
C VAL A 201 -6.76 3.36 -1.00
N ARG A 202 -5.86 3.62 -0.04
CA ARG A 202 -6.02 4.74 0.90
C ARG A 202 -5.80 6.07 0.18
N GLU A 203 -6.62 7.05 0.50
CA GLU A 203 -6.57 8.41 -0.05
C GLU A 203 -5.44 9.23 0.59
N GLU A 204 -4.20 8.80 0.38
CA GLU A 204 -2.97 9.42 0.91
C GLU A 204 -2.19 10.13 -0.20
N GLY A 205 -1.48 11.21 0.15
CA GLY A 205 -0.58 11.94 -0.75
C GLY A 205 -1.09 13.33 -1.16
N PRO A 206 -0.49 13.92 -2.21
CA PRO A 206 -0.94 15.16 -2.84
C PRO A 206 -2.38 15.07 -3.34
N THR A 207 -2.98 16.23 -3.58
CA THR A 207 -4.36 16.39 -4.07
C THR A 207 -4.63 15.52 -5.29
N GLU A 208 -3.70 15.47 -6.25
CA GLU A 208 -3.83 14.74 -7.50
C GLU A 208 -3.87 13.23 -7.26
N LEU A 209 -3.03 12.72 -6.35
CA LEU A 209 -3.00 11.30 -6.01
C LEU A 209 -4.21 10.88 -5.17
N ARG A 210 -4.70 11.75 -4.28
CA ARG A 210 -5.96 11.48 -3.56
C ARG A 210 -7.14 11.39 -4.51
N SER A 211 -7.27 12.34 -5.44
CA SER A 211 -8.32 12.31 -6.45
C SER A 211 -8.26 11.04 -7.31
N ALA A 212 -7.05 10.62 -7.70
CA ALA A 212 -6.85 9.36 -8.41
C ALA A 212 -7.24 8.12 -7.56
N ALA A 213 -6.93 8.12 -6.26
CA ALA A 213 -7.33 7.05 -5.35
C ALA A 213 -8.86 6.96 -5.19
N VAL A 214 -9.55 8.11 -5.06
CA VAL A 214 -11.01 8.17 -5.01
C VAL A 214 -11.61 7.64 -6.31
N ALA A 215 -11.11 8.11 -7.46
CA ALA A 215 -11.58 7.65 -8.77
C ALA A 215 -11.35 6.14 -8.96
N PHE A 216 -10.21 5.62 -8.53
CA PHE A 216 -9.91 4.19 -8.57
C PHE A 216 -10.87 3.38 -7.68
N ASN A 217 -11.10 3.81 -6.44
CA ASN A 217 -12.02 3.11 -5.53
C ASN A 217 -13.44 3.10 -6.10
N SER A 218 -13.92 4.23 -6.64
CA SER A 218 -15.24 4.33 -7.30
C SER A 218 -15.33 3.41 -8.52
N MET A 219 -14.30 3.35 -9.36
CA MET A 219 -14.24 2.42 -10.49
C MET A 219 -14.27 0.95 -10.01
N ALA A 220 -13.52 0.62 -8.95
CA ALA A 220 -13.50 -0.72 -8.40
C ALA A 220 -14.86 -1.12 -7.80
N ASP A 221 -15.59 -0.19 -7.17
CA ASP A 221 -16.95 -0.39 -6.70
C ASP A 221 -17.92 -0.62 -7.87
N GLN A 222 -17.81 0.17 -8.95
CA GLN A 222 -18.63 0.00 -10.15
C GLN A 222 -18.39 -1.37 -10.81
N VAL A 223 -17.13 -1.83 -10.91
CA VAL A 223 -16.81 -3.16 -11.44
C VAL A 223 -17.42 -4.26 -10.57
N VAL A 224 -17.35 -4.14 -9.25
CA VAL A 224 -18.00 -5.09 -8.33
C VAL A 224 -19.50 -5.12 -8.55
N GLN A 225 -20.14 -3.95 -8.68
CA GLN A 225 -21.58 -3.85 -8.90
C GLN A 225 -21.99 -4.43 -10.26
N LEU A 226 -21.24 -4.15 -11.33
CA LEU A 226 -21.50 -4.70 -12.66
C LEU A 226 -21.44 -6.23 -12.65
N LEU A 227 -20.41 -6.80 -12.02
CA LEU A 227 -20.28 -8.25 -11.87
C LEU A 227 -21.38 -8.85 -10.98
N ALA A 228 -21.85 -8.12 -9.96
CA ALA A 228 -22.98 -8.54 -9.15
C ALA A 228 -24.28 -8.56 -9.97
N ASN A 229 -24.55 -7.52 -10.75
CA ASN A 229 -25.71 -7.42 -11.61
C ASN A 229 -25.69 -8.50 -12.71
N GLU A 230 -24.53 -8.75 -13.33
CA GLU A 230 -24.37 -9.83 -14.31
C GLU A 230 -24.69 -11.20 -13.71
N ARG A 231 -24.27 -11.45 -12.46
CA ARG A 231 -24.59 -12.69 -11.73
C ARG A 231 -26.08 -12.82 -11.44
N GLU A 232 -26.73 -11.73 -11.04
CA GLU A 232 -28.18 -11.71 -10.77
C GLU A 232 -28.97 -11.95 -12.05
N LEU A 233 -28.57 -11.31 -13.16
CA LEU A 233 -29.16 -11.54 -14.47
C LEU A 233 -29.00 -13.00 -14.93
N ALA A 234 -27.80 -13.58 -14.79
CA ALA A 234 -27.56 -14.98 -15.13
C ALA A 234 -28.42 -15.93 -14.28
N ALA A 235 -28.62 -15.62 -12.99
CA ALA A 235 -29.51 -16.38 -12.12
C ALA A 235 -30.97 -16.26 -12.55
N ASP A 236 -31.48 -15.05 -12.80
CA ASP A 236 -32.84 -14.80 -13.27
C ASP A 236 -33.11 -15.48 -14.62
N LEU A 237 -32.20 -15.36 -15.59
CA LEU A 237 -32.29 -16.06 -16.87
C LEU A 237 -32.32 -17.59 -16.69
N SER A 238 -31.51 -18.12 -15.76
CA SER A 238 -31.55 -19.56 -15.43
C SER A 238 -32.96 -19.97 -14.98
N HIS A 239 -33.59 -19.17 -14.12
CA HIS A 239 -34.93 -19.46 -13.61
C HIS A 239 -35.99 -19.33 -14.71
N ARG A 240 -35.96 -18.24 -15.50
CA ARG A 240 -36.92 -17.99 -16.59
C ARG A 240 -36.84 -19.00 -17.71
N LEU A 241 -35.68 -19.60 -17.97
CA LEU A 241 -35.53 -20.69 -18.96
C LEU A 241 -35.99 -22.05 -18.42
N ARG A 242 -35.87 -22.27 -17.11
CA ARG A 242 -36.26 -23.55 -16.48
C ARG A 242 -37.76 -23.80 -16.53
N THR A 243 -38.57 -22.76 -16.36
CA THR A 243 -40.04 -22.84 -16.39
C THR A 243 -40.58 -23.31 -17.76
N PRO A 244 -40.27 -22.67 -18.90
CA PRO A 244 -40.74 -23.11 -20.21
C PRO A 244 -40.12 -24.45 -20.64
N LEU A 245 -38.88 -24.75 -20.26
CA LEU A 245 -38.29 -26.08 -20.49
C LEU A 245 -39.05 -27.18 -19.74
N THR A 246 -39.45 -26.90 -18.49
CA THR A 246 -40.28 -27.83 -17.71
C THR A 246 -41.62 -28.07 -18.40
N VAL A 247 -42.24 -27.03 -18.97
CA VAL A 247 -43.51 -27.16 -19.72
C VAL A 247 -43.32 -27.94 -21.02
N LEU A 248 -42.27 -27.64 -21.80
CA LEU A 248 -41.93 -28.39 -23.03
C LEU A 248 -41.71 -29.87 -22.73
N ARG A 249 -41.05 -30.18 -21.62
CA ARG A 249 -40.84 -31.54 -21.13
C ARG A 249 -42.15 -32.22 -20.73
N LEU A 250 -43.05 -31.51 -20.04
CA LEU A 250 -44.37 -32.03 -19.68
C LEU A 250 -45.21 -32.33 -20.93
N ASN A 251 -45.21 -31.43 -21.90
CA ASN A 251 -45.90 -31.61 -23.18
C ASN A 251 -45.31 -32.82 -23.95
N ALA A 252 -43.98 -32.95 -24.02
CA ALA A 252 -43.33 -34.09 -24.67
C ALA A 252 -43.62 -35.43 -23.94
N ALA A 253 -43.81 -35.40 -22.61
CA ALA A 253 -44.20 -36.58 -21.84
C ALA A 253 -45.67 -36.99 -22.07
N SER A 254 -46.55 -36.03 -22.39
CA SER A 254 -47.96 -36.29 -22.74
C SER A 254 -48.19 -36.81 -24.17
N LEU A 255 -47.17 -36.72 -25.04
CA LEU A 255 -47.22 -37.39 -26.35
C LEU A 255 -47.38 -38.90 -26.13
N GLY A 256 -48.18 -39.56 -26.95
CA GLY A 256 -48.38 -41.02 -26.88
C GLY A 256 -47.13 -41.83 -27.23
N GLU A 257 -47.28 -43.13 -27.48
CA GLU A 257 -46.18 -43.98 -27.93
C GLU A 257 -46.02 -43.93 -29.47
N GLY A 258 -44.78 -43.76 -29.94
CA GLY A 258 -44.45 -43.72 -31.36
C GLY A 258 -43.09 -43.09 -31.65
N PRO A 259 -42.49 -43.36 -32.82
CA PRO A 259 -41.14 -42.90 -33.16
C PRO A 259 -40.99 -41.37 -33.18
N ALA A 260 -42.04 -40.62 -33.53
CA ALA A 260 -42.04 -39.15 -33.50
C ALA A 260 -42.10 -38.57 -32.07
N ALA A 261 -42.80 -39.25 -31.15
CA ALA A 261 -42.89 -38.86 -29.75
C ALA A 261 -41.56 -39.11 -29.01
N GLU A 262 -40.92 -40.26 -29.26
CA GLU A 262 -39.56 -40.57 -28.80
C GLU A 262 -38.55 -39.51 -29.27
N GLN A 263 -38.59 -39.13 -30.56
CA GLN A 263 -37.69 -38.12 -31.13
C GLN A 263 -37.89 -36.74 -30.50
N THR A 264 -39.14 -36.36 -30.20
CA THR A 264 -39.46 -35.07 -29.56
C THR A 264 -39.00 -35.05 -28.10
N ARG A 265 -39.15 -36.16 -27.36
CA ARG A 265 -38.62 -36.29 -25.99
C ARG A 265 -37.10 -36.19 -25.98
N ALA A 266 -36.41 -36.90 -26.88
CA ALA A 266 -34.95 -36.83 -27.00
C ALA A 266 -34.46 -35.41 -27.34
N ALA A 267 -35.16 -34.69 -28.21
CA ALA A 267 -34.82 -33.31 -28.56
C ALA A 267 -35.00 -32.34 -27.38
N VAL A 268 -36.06 -32.49 -26.58
CA VAL A 268 -36.28 -31.67 -25.38
C VAL A 268 -35.25 -31.99 -24.29
N GLU A 269 -34.89 -33.26 -24.12
CA GLU A 269 -33.87 -33.69 -23.15
C GLU A 269 -32.47 -33.17 -23.52
N GLN A 270 -32.15 -33.12 -24.81
CA GLN A 270 -30.91 -32.52 -25.30
C GLN A 270 -30.89 -30.99 -25.11
N LEU A 271 -32.02 -30.30 -25.35
CA LEU A 271 -32.15 -28.86 -25.11
C LEU A 271 -32.02 -28.52 -23.62
N GLU A 272 -32.60 -29.32 -22.72
CA GLU A 272 -32.38 -29.21 -21.28
C GLU A 272 -30.89 -29.32 -20.95
N HIS A 273 -30.18 -30.31 -21.51
CA HIS A 273 -28.76 -30.53 -21.24
C HIS A 273 -27.87 -29.38 -21.74
N GLU A 274 -28.16 -28.83 -22.93
CA GLU A 274 -27.44 -27.69 -23.48
C GLU A 274 -27.67 -26.42 -22.63
N VAL A 275 -28.92 -26.16 -22.23
CA VAL A 275 -29.25 -24.99 -21.38
C VAL A 275 -28.65 -25.13 -19.99
N ASP A 276 -28.72 -26.31 -19.36
CA ASP A 276 -28.06 -26.55 -18.07
C ASP A 276 -26.54 -26.41 -18.19
N THR A 277 -25.94 -26.81 -19.31
CA THR A 277 -24.50 -26.62 -19.55
C THR A 277 -24.15 -25.15 -19.70
N ILE A 278 -24.92 -24.35 -20.45
CA ILE A 278 -24.74 -22.89 -20.59
C ILE A 278 -24.89 -22.18 -19.24
N ILE A 279 -25.93 -22.53 -18.47
CA ILE A 279 -26.16 -21.98 -17.13
C ILE A 279 -24.99 -22.34 -16.20
N ARG A 280 -24.52 -23.58 -16.26
CA ARG A 280 -23.39 -24.06 -15.46
C ARG A 280 -22.10 -23.37 -15.84
N THR A 281 -21.74 -23.24 -17.12
CA THR A 281 -20.53 -22.50 -17.54
C THR A 281 -20.60 -21.03 -17.17
N ALA A 282 -21.76 -20.38 -17.31
CA ALA A 282 -21.96 -19.01 -16.82
C ALA A 282 -21.77 -18.89 -15.30
N ARG A 283 -22.11 -19.93 -14.53
CA ARG A 283 -21.86 -20.01 -13.08
C ARG A 283 -20.45 -20.46 -12.70
N GLU A 284 -19.76 -21.20 -13.56
CA GLU A 284 -18.44 -21.81 -13.33
C GLU A 284 -17.27 -20.95 -13.78
N GLN A 285 -17.49 -19.90 -14.59
CA GLN A 285 -16.52 -18.81 -14.80
C GLN A 285 -16.17 -18.00 -13.53
N ARG A 286 -16.51 -18.53 -12.34
CA ARG A 286 -15.92 -18.16 -11.05
C ARG A 286 -14.39 -18.25 -11.15
N PRO A 287 -13.64 -17.15 -11.08
CA PRO A 287 -12.29 -17.23 -10.56
C PRO A 287 -12.42 -17.79 -9.14
N GLN A 288 -11.59 -18.77 -8.80
CA GLN A 288 -11.46 -19.29 -7.44
C GLN A 288 -10.84 -18.20 -6.55
N THR A 289 -11.64 -17.20 -6.20
CA THR A 289 -11.35 -16.20 -5.15
C THR A 289 -12.37 -16.30 -4.02
N GLN A 290 -12.85 -17.53 -3.74
CA GLN A 290 -13.40 -17.86 -2.44
C GLN A 290 -12.25 -18.08 -1.45
N GLY A 291 -11.66 -16.97 -1.00
CA GLY A 291 -10.69 -16.95 0.08
C GLY A 291 -10.96 -15.90 1.16
N LEU A 292 -11.83 -14.90 0.92
CA LEU A 292 -11.88 -13.73 1.82
C LEU A 292 -13.25 -13.23 2.24
N ASN A 293 -14.38 -13.82 1.80
CA ASN A 293 -15.72 -13.41 2.26
C ASN A 293 -16.60 -14.59 2.77
N SER A 294 -16.00 -15.67 3.25
CA SER A 294 -16.70 -16.60 4.15
C SER A 294 -16.55 -16.12 5.60
N GLY A 295 -17.05 -14.92 5.86
CA GLY A 295 -17.41 -14.50 7.21
C GLY A 295 -18.81 -15.01 7.53
N PRO A 296 -19.13 -15.37 8.78
CA PRO A 296 -20.48 -15.74 9.17
C PRO A 296 -21.38 -14.50 9.03
N GLY A 297 -22.19 -14.40 7.97
CA GLY A 297 -23.02 -13.20 7.79
C GLY A 297 -23.81 -13.00 6.49
N ALA A 298 -23.71 -13.86 5.47
CA ALA A 298 -24.58 -13.77 4.29
C ALA A 298 -25.97 -14.38 4.56
N GLY A 299 -26.67 -13.83 5.56
CA GLY A 299 -28.02 -14.25 5.91
C GLY A 299 -29.11 -13.41 5.22
N CYS A 300 -30.24 -14.02 4.88
CA CYS A 300 -31.43 -13.33 4.37
C CYS A 300 -32.55 -13.25 5.43
N ASP A 301 -33.51 -12.34 5.26
CA ASP A 301 -34.76 -12.35 6.04
C ASP A 301 -35.70 -13.41 5.46
N VAL A 302 -36.02 -14.43 6.26
CA VAL A 302 -36.89 -15.54 5.84
C VAL A 302 -38.30 -15.07 5.48
N SER A 303 -38.83 -14.08 6.21
CA SER A 303 -40.21 -13.62 6.02
C SER A 303 -40.35 -12.73 4.79
N GLU A 304 -39.31 -11.96 4.45
CA GLU A 304 -39.23 -11.20 3.21
C GLU A 304 -39.26 -12.12 1.99
N VAL A 305 -38.39 -13.14 1.99
CA VAL A 305 -38.29 -14.09 0.88
C VAL A 305 -39.58 -14.89 0.72
N ILE A 306 -40.19 -15.35 1.81
CA ILE A 306 -41.46 -16.09 1.73
C ILE A 306 -42.57 -15.19 1.18
N ARG A 307 -42.72 -13.94 1.63
CA ARG A 307 -43.73 -13.02 1.06
C ARG A 307 -43.58 -12.86 -0.44
N GLU A 308 -42.37 -12.56 -0.91
CA GLU A 308 -42.10 -12.38 -2.32
C GLU A 308 -42.39 -13.64 -3.15
N ARG A 309 -42.03 -14.82 -2.64
CA ARG A 309 -42.36 -16.07 -3.34
C ARG A 309 -43.87 -16.33 -3.30
N MET A 310 -44.55 -16.04 -2.21
CA MET A 310 -46.01 -16.17 -2.14
C MET A 310 -46.73 -15.22 -3.09
N ASP A 311 -46.24 -13.98 -3.25
CA ASP A 311 -46.77 -13.03 -4.24
C ASP A 311 -46.54 -13.50 -5.68
N PHE A 312 -45.43 -14.18 -5.95
CA PHE A 312 -45.17 -14.76 -7.27
C PHE A 312 -46.09 -15.95 -7.56
N TRP A 313 -46.28 -16.85 -6.58
CA TRP A 313 -47.09 -18.06 -6.75
C TRP A 313 -48.59 -17.82 -6.58
N SER A 314 -49.02 -16.70 -6.00
CA SER A 314 -50.44 -16.36 -5.85
C SER A 314 -51.12 -16.15 -7.21
N ALA A 315 -50.42 -15.57 -8.19
CA ALA A 315 -50.96 -15.37 -9.53
C ALA A 315 -51.37 -16.71 -10.19
N LEU A 316 -50.54 -17.75 -10.03
CA LEU A 316 -50.86 -19.10 -10.52
C LEU A 316 -51.92 -19.80 -9.65
N ALA A 317 -51.89 -19.57 -8.33
CA ALA A 317 -52.89 -20.12 -7.43
C ALA A 317 -54.31 -19.57 -7.73
N GLU A 318 -54.42 -18.28 -8.05
CA GLU A 318 -55.67 -17.64 -8.43
C GLU A 318 -56.21 -18.21 -9.76
N ASP A 319 -55.34 -18.43 -10.75
CA ASP A 319 -55.70 -19.03 -12.04
C ASP A 319 -56.21 -20.48 -11.89
N GLU A 320 -55.56 -21.28 -11.04
CA GLU A 320 -55.97 -22.66 -10.73
C GLU A 320 -57.06 -22.74 -9.62
N GLY A 321 -57.61 -21.61 -9.16
CA GLY A 321 -58.69 -21.55 -8.17
C GLY A 321 -58.33 -22.11 -6.78
N ARG A 322 -57.05 -22.06 -6.39
CA ARG A 322 -56.53 -22.63 -5.13
C ARG A 322 -56.63 -21.62 -3.98
N GLU A 323 -57.14 -22.06 -2.84
CA GLU A 323 -57.09 -21.25 -1.61
C GLU A 323 -55.67 -21.24 -1.04
N VAL A 324 -55.11 -20.03 -0.84
CA VAL A 324 -53.76 -19.82 -0.32
C VAL A 324 -53.80 -19.25 1.09
N ARG A 325 -53.05 -19.84 2.03
CA ARG A 325 -52.82 -19.26 3.37
C ARG A 325 -51.34 -18.99 3.61
N LEU A 326 -51.04 -17.85 4.21
CA LEU A 326 -49.71 -17.46 4.66
C LEU A 326 -49.80 -16.99 6.12
N ALA A 327 -49.01 -17.58 7.02
CA ALA A 327 -48.97 -17.16 8.42
C ALA A 327 -47.56 -17.15 9.01
N GLY A 328 -47.37 -16.36 10.07
CA GLY A 328 -46.13 -16.32 10.84
C GLY A 328 -44.99 -15.50 10.21
N VAL A 329 -45.28 -14.75 9.14
CA VAL A 329 -44.32 -13.87 8.45
C VAL A 329 -44.28 -12.44 8.99
N ASP A 330 -45.01 -12.13 10.07
CA ASP A 330 -45.10 -10.76 10.60
C ASP A 330 -43.80 -10.25 11.25
N ARG A 331 -42.87 -11.17 11.57
CA ARG A 331 -41.60 -10.87 12.22
C ARG A 331 -40.44 -11.08 11.26
N THR A 332 -39.63 -10.04 11.06
CA THR A 332 -38.34 -10.14 10.36
C THR A 332 -37.37 -11.00 11.17
N VAL A 333 -36.89 -12.09 10.57
CA VAL A 333 -35.89 -12.98 11.17
C VAL A 333 -34.83 -13.32 10.15
N ARG A 334 -33.59 -12.93 10.46
CA ARG A 334 -32.44 -13.20 9.60
C ARG A 334 -31.92 -14.61 9.87
N ILE A 335 -31.90 -15.45 8.84
CA ILE A 335 -31.34 -16.81 8.89
C ILE A 335 -29.96 -16.86 8.24
N PRO A 336 -29.04 -17.75 8.65
CA PRO A 336 -27.70 -17.88 8.06
C PRO A 336 -27.70 -18.67 6.74
N VAL A 337 -28.67 -18.38 5.86
CA VAL A 337 -28.82 -18.98 4.53
C VAL A 337 -28.79 -17.84 3.50
N ALA A 338 -28.10 -18.05 2.39
CA ALA A 338 -28.07 -17.07 1.31
C ALA A 338 -29.45 -16.99 0.63
N ARG A 339 -29.90 -15.77 0.34
CA ARG A 339 -31.22 -15.51 -0.29
C ARG A 339 -31.54 -16.43 -1.49
N PRO A 340 -30.64 -16.63 -2.47
CA PRO A 340 -30.94 -17.48 -3.63
C PRO A 340 -31.16 -18.96 -3.28
N GLU A 341 -30.53 -19.45 -2.21
CA GLU A 341 -30.67 -20.83 -1.78
C GLU A 341 -32.04 -21.07 -1.14
N LEU A 342 -32.50 -20.12 -0.30
CA LEU A 342 -33.85 -20.17 0.27
C LEU A 342 -34.94 -20.07 -0.82
N VAL A 343 -34.77 -19.16 -1.79
CA VAL A 343 -35.69 -19.03 -2.94
C VAL A 343 -35.81 -20.37 -3.69
N ALA A 344 -34.68 -20.99 -4.01
CA ALA A 344 -34.68 -22.27 -4.72
C ALA A 344 -35.36 -23.41 -3.94
N ALA A 345 -35.19 -23.45 -2.62
CA ALA A 345 -35.87 -24.43 -1.76
C ALA A 345 -37.39 -24.20 -1.72
N LEU A 346 -37.84 -22.95 -1.56
CA LEU A 346 -39.26 -22.59 -1.55
C LEU A 346 -39.93 -22.89 -2.90
N ASP A 347 -39.28 -22.56 -4.00
CA ASP A 347 -39.80 -22.86 -5.34
C ASP A 347 -39.91 -24.35 -5.62
N ALA A 348 -38.97 -25.14 -5.09
CA ALA A 348 -39.05 -26.60 -5.19
C ALA A 348 -40.23 -27.16 -4.40
N LEU A 349 -40.54 -26.61 -3.22
CA LEU A 349 -41.68 -27.04 -2.41
C LEU A 349 -43.01 -26.58 -3.00
N LEU A 350 -43.14 -25.30 -3.35
CA LEU A 350 -44.35 -24.75 -3.94
C LEU A 350 -44.63 -25.40 -5.29
N GLY A 351 -43.63 -25.52 -6.17
CA GLY A 351 -43.76 -26.23 -7.44
C GLY A 351 -44.18 -27.71 -7.27
N ASN A 352 -43.83 -28.36 -6.17
CA ASN A 352 -44.31 -29.71 -5.87
C ASN A 352 -45.79 -29.73 -5.50
N VAL A 353 -46.30 -28.72 -4.80
CA VAL A 353 -47.74 -28.58 -4.48
C VAL A 353 -48.55 -28.52 -5.78
N PHE A 354 -48.23 -27.58 -6.68
CA PHE A 354 -48.93 -27.41 -7.95
C PHE A 354 -48.84 -28.67 -8.84
N ARG A 355 -47.70 -29.36 -8.85
CA ARG A 355 -47.50 -30.56 -9.68
C ARG A 355 -48.26 -31.79 -9.19
N HIS A 356 -48.35 -31.99 -7.88
CA HIS A 356 -48.83 -33.26 -7.31
C HIS A 356 -50.21 -33.17 -6.68
N THR A 357 -50.87 -32.02 -6.78
CA THR A 357 -52.25 -31.85 -6.30
C THR A 357 -53.14 -31.31 -7.42
N PRO A 358 -54.40 -31.77 -7.53
CA PRO A 358 -55.35 -31.23 -8.51
C PRO A 358 -55.56 -29.71 -8.36
N GLU A 359 -55.96 -29.05 -9.43
CA GLU A 359 -56.47 -27.66 -9.39
C GLU A 359 -57.56 -27.51 -8.32
N GLY A 360 -57.65 -26.31 -7.72
CA GLY A 360 -58.53 -26.04 -6.59
C GLY A 360 -58.05 -26.59 -5.23
N THR A 361 -56.98 -27.39 -5.18
CA THR A 361 -56.44 -27.91 -3.91
C THR A 361 -55.73 -26.79 -3.12
N ALA A 362 -56.23 -26.52 -1.91
CA ALA A 362 -55.68 -25.50 -1.02
C ALA A 362 -54.26 -25.83 -0.53
N PHE A 363 -53.47 -24.80 -0.26
CA PHE A 363 -52.16 -24.94 0.37
C PHE A 363 -51.83 -23.77 1.32
N ALA A 364 -50.87 -24.01 2.21
CA ALA A 364 -50.44 -23.06 3.21
C ALA A 364 -48.92 -23.02 3.35
N VAL A 365 -48.38 -21.84 3.67
CA VAL A 365 -47.01 -21.65 4.13
C VAL A 365 -47.02 -21.02 5.50
N ASP A 366 -46.43 -21.69 6.48
CA ASP A 366 -46.36 -21.23 7.86
C ASP A 366 -44.90 -21.08 8.31
N VAL A 367 -44.62 -20.01 9.04
CA VAL A 367 -43.32 -19.77 9.66
C VAL A 367 -43.46 -19.78 11.18
N HIS A 368 -42.78 -20.71 11.83
CA HIS A 368 -42.67 -20.75 13.28
C HIS A 368 -41.28 -20.30 13.73
N HIS A 369 -41.28 -19.36 14.67
CA HIS A 369 -40.08 -18.81 15.28
C HIS A 369 -39.84 -19.50 16.62
N SER A 370 -38.76 -20.26 16.73
CA SER A 370 -38.22 -20.77 17.99
C SER A 370 -36.93 -20.02 18.30
N GLY A 371 -36.61 -19.77 19.58
CA GLY A 371 -35.51 -18.88 19.97
C GLY A 371 -34.17 -19.13 19.25
N ASP A 372 -33.88 -20.39 18.95
CA ASP A 372 -32.62 -20.81 18.31
C ASP A 372 -32.82 -21.32 16.85
N ALA A 373 -34.06 -21.41 16.35
CA ALA A 373 -34.37 -21.96 15.04
C ALA A 373 -35.64 -21.38 14.40
N VAL A 374 -35.62 -21.25 13.09
CA VAL A 374 -36.81 -20.99 12.27
C VAL A 374 -37.29 -22.29 11.67
N ILE A 375 -38.60 -22.52 11.72
CA ILE A 375 -39.26 -23.67 11.09
C ILE A 375 -40.17 -23.14 9.99
N VAL A 376 -39.91 -23.55 8.76
CA VAL A 376 -40.77 -23.24 7.60
C VAL A 376 -41.57 -24.49 7.26
N LEU A 377 -42.88 -24.34 7.13
CA LEU A 377 -43.82 -25.40 6.81
C LEU A 377 -44.51 -25.07 5.48
N VAL A 378 -44.54 -26.04 4.58
CA VAL A 378 -45.32 -25.96 3.34
C VAL A 378 -46.28 -27.14 3.34
N SER A 379 -47.58 -26.85 3.29
CA SER A 379 -48.66 -27.81 3.54
C SER A 379 -49.70 -27.77 2.43
N ASP A 380 -50.13 -28.91 1.92
CA ASP A 380 -51.19 -29.03 0.89
C ASP A 380 -52.39 -29.87 1.38
N ALA A 381 -53.52 -29.72 0.69
CA ALA A 381 -54.77 -30.47 0.92
C ALA A 381 -54.94 -31.69 -0.01
N GLY A 382 -53.86 -32.18 -0.62
CA GLY A 382 -53.88 -33.26 -1.61
C GLY A 382 -53.93 -34.67 -1.02
N GLY A 383 -53.55 -35.67 -1.82
CA GLY A 383 -53.58 -37.09 -1.44
C GLY A 383 -52.48 -37.54 -0.47
N GLY A 384 -51.51 -36.66 -0.17
CA GLY A 384 -50.36 -36.97 0.69
C GLY A 384 -49.29 -37.84 0.02
N ILE A 385 -48.18 -38.08 0.73
CA ILE A 385 -47.10 -38.99 0.30
C ILE A 385 -47.23 -40.32 1.05
N ALA A 386 -47.41 -41.42 0.31
CA ALA A 386 -47.61 -42.76 0.86
C ALA A 386 -46.40 -43.31 1.65
N ASP A 387 -45.17 -43.01 1.21
CA ASP A 387 -43.94 -43.33 1.95
C ASP A 387 -43.03 -42.08 2.05
N PRO A 388 -43.17 -41.31 3.14
CA PRO A 388 -42.36 -40.11 3.38
C PRO A 388 -40.85 -40.40 3.47
N LYS A 389 -40.45 -41.59 3.95
CA LYS A 389 -39.03 -41.94 4.10
C LYS A 389 -38.39 -42.25 2.75
N ALA A 390 -39.08 -42.98 1.88
CA ALA A 390 -38.60 -43.24 0.53
C ALA A 390 -38.59 -41.99 -0.36
N ALA A 391 -39.51 -41.05 -0.15
CA ALA A 391 -39.49 -39.76 -0.84
C ALA A 391 -38.25 -38.92 -0.48
N LEU A 392 -37.88 -38.86 0.80
CA LEU A 392 -36.69 -38.16 1.27
C LEU A 392 -35.37 -38.85 0.86
N ALA A 393 -35.36 -40.19 0.88
CA ALA A 393 -34.18 -40.99 0.51
C ALA A 393 -33.86 -41.00 -0.99
N ARG A 394 -34.87 -40.88 -1.87
CA ARG A 394 -34.66 -40.79 -3.33
C ARG A 394 -33.88 -39.57 -3.76
N GLY A 395 -33.89 -38.50 -2.97
CA GLY A 395 -32.99 -37.38 -3.18
C GLY A 395 -31.54 -37.64 -2.69
N GLY A 396 -31.35 -38.47 -1.68
CA GLY A 396 -30.00 -38.72 -1.12
C GLY A 396 -29.05 -39.50 -2.03
N SER A 397 -29.56 -40.18 -3.06
CA SER A 397 -28.78 -41.15 -3.83
C SER A 397 -28.31 -40.56 -5.16
N GLY A 398 -27.16 -39.87 -5.12
CA GLY A 398 -26.35 -39.64 -6.30
C GLY A 398 -25.78 -40.97 -6.80
N GLY A 399 -26.39 -41.54 -7.85
CA GLY A 399 -25.79 -42.62 -8.66
C GLY A 399 -26.23 -44.04 -8.29
N GLY A 400 -27.04 -44.64 -9.16
CA GLY A 400 -27.17 -46.10 -9.29
C GLY A 400 -28.36 -46.73 -8.55
N GLY A 401 -29.47 -46.97 -9.26
CA GLY A 401 -30.59 -47.76 -8.74
C GLY A 401 -31.76 -47.85 -9.71
N THR A 402 -32.04 -49.07 -10.16
CA THR A 402 -32.90 -49.51 -11.26
C THR A 402 -34.38 -49.11 -11.23
N ARG A 403 -34.94 -48.97 -12.44
CA ARG A 403 -36.36 -48.88 -12.87
C ARG A 403 -37.39 -49.47 -11.88
N ALA A 404 -38.27 -48.64 -11.34
CA ALA A 404 -39.72 -48.87 -11.25
C ALA A 404 -40.46 -47.66 -10.64
N SER A 405 -41.60 -47.31 -11.24
CA SER A 405 -42.56 -46.25 -10.90
C SER A 405 -42.28 -44.83 -11.44
N VAL A 406 -43.31 -44.31 -12.10
CA VAL A 406 -43.39 -43.11 -12.93
C VAL A 406 -43.35 -41.85 -12.07
N GLY A 407 -42.54 -40.85 -12.46
CA GLY A 407 -42.92 -39.43 -12.29
C GLY A 407 -42.13 -38.48 -11.39
N SER A 408 -41.17 -38.90 -10.56
CA SER A 408 -40.50 -37.99 -9.59
C SER A 408 -38.97 -38.04 -9.68
N THR A 409 -38.33 -36.95 -10.11
CA THR A 409 -36.86 -36.84 -10.28
C THR A 409 -36.07 -36.63 -8.99
N GLY A 410 -36.69 -36.53 -7.79
CA GLY A 410 -35.98 -36.45 -6.50
C GLY A 410 -35.20 -35.14 -6.23
N LEU A 411 -34.80 -34.41 -7.28
CA LEU A 411 -33.93 -33.22 -7.25
C LEU A 411 -34.49 -32.05 -6.44
N GLY A 412 -35.81 -31.86 -6.40
CA GLY A 412 -36.41 -30.73 -5.69
C GLY A 412 -36.21 -30.82 -4.17
N LEU A 413 -36.37 -32.02 -3.62
CA LEU A 413 -36.24 -32.25 -2.18
C LEU A 413 -34.77 -32.26 -1.71
N ASP A 414 -33.84 -32.46 -2.63
CA ASP A 414 -32.39 -32.34 -2.36
C ASP A 414 -31.93 -30.93 -2.12
N ILE A 415 -32.47 -29.98 -2.88
CA ILE A 415 -32.21 -28.56 -2.68
C ILE A 415 -32.71 -28.16 -1.30
N VAL A 416 -33.92 -28.57 -0.94
CA VAL A 416 -34.54 -28.30 0.36
C VAL A 416 -33.72 -28.91 1.50
N ARG A 417 -33.30 -30.17 1.36
CA ARG A 417 -32.44 -30.85 2.35
C ARG A 417 -31.11 -30.12 2.52
N ARG A 418 -30.45 -29.76 1.42
CA ARG A 418 -29.16 -29.06 1.45
C ARG A 418 -29.25 -27.71 2.17
N VAL A 419 -30.33 -26.97 1.99
CA VAL A 419 -30.57 -25.69 2.68
C VAL A 419 -30.75 -25.88 4.18
N ALA A 420 -31.46 -26.92 4.61
CA ALA A 420 -31.58 -27.22 6.04
C ALA A 420 -30.22 -27.65 6.62
N GLU A 421 -29.56 -28.61 5.97
CA GLU A 421 -28.29 -29.19 6.40
C GLU A 421 -27.14 -28.16 6.44
N SER A 422 -27.16 -27.14 5.59
CA SER A 422 -26.14 -26.07 5.59
C SER A 422 -26.11 -25.29 6.91
N THR A 423 -27.20 -25.32 7.68
CA THR A 423 -27.31 -24.71 9.01
C THR A 423 -27.27 -25.72 10.17
N GLY A 424 -27.04 -27.00 9.87
CA GLY A 424 -27.18 -28.11 10.83
C GLY A 424 -28.64 -28.45 11.17
N GLY A 425 -29.57 -27.98 10.32
CA GLY A 425 -31.00 -28.23 10.39
C GLY A 425 -31.39 -29.61 9.89
N ASP A 426 -32.70 -29.82 9.73
CA ASP A 426 -33.29 -31.08 9.27
C ASP A 426 -34.49 -30.79 8.36
N VAL A 427 -34.94 -31.78 7.59
CA VAL A 427 -36.18 -31.71 6.79
C VAL A 427 -37.01 -32.94 7.07
N ARG A 428 -38.31 -32.74 7.34
CA ARG A 428 -39.25 -33.86 7.56
C ARG A 428 -40.50 -33.68 6.73
N ILE A 429 -40.98 -34.81 6.25
CA ILE A 429 -42.25 -34.92 5.54
C ILE A 429 -43.24 -35.60 6.47
N GLY A 430 -44.42 -35.02 6.61
CA GLY A 430 -45.53 -35.54 7.38
C GLY A 430 -46.86 -35.33 6.68
N ARG A 431 -47.94 -35.56 7.43
CA ARG A 431 -49.30 -35.30 6.98
C ARG A 431 -49.73 -33.90 7.41
N SER A 432 -50.31 -33.16 6.47
CA SER A 432 -50.85 -31.83 6.67
C SER A 432 -52.19 -31.89 7.40
N VAL A 433 -52.49 -30.87 8.20
CA VAL A 433 -53.82 -30.65 8.79
C VAL A 433 -54.90 -30.39 7.74
N LEU A 434 -54.50 -29.96 6.54
CA LEU A 434 -55.37 -29.82 5.38
C LEU A 434 -55.69 -31.15 4.69
N GLY A 435 -55.08 -32.27 5.13
CA GLY A 435 -55.35 -33.62 4.64
C GLY A 435 -54.23 -34.25 3.81
N GLY A 436 -53.40 -33.43 3.17
CA GLY A 436 -52.33 -33.83 2.24
C GLY A 436 -50.94 -33.90 2.87
N THR A 437 -49.94 -33.37 2.18
CA THR A 437 -48.53 -33.43 2.62
C THR A 437 -48.13 -32.17 3.37
N GLU A 438 -47.29 -32.31 4.40
CA GLU A 438 -46.61 -31.19 5.04
C GLU A 438 -45.11 -31.42 5.05
N VAL A 439 -44.35 -30.47 4.49
CA VAL A 439 -42.88 -30.47 4.52
C VAL A 439 -42.41 -29.42 5.51
N ARG A 440 -41.66 -29.85 6.52
CA ARG A 440 -41.10 -28.99 7.57
C ARG A 440 -39.59 -28.88 7.40
N ILE A 441 -39.08 -27.66 7.31
CA ILE A 441 -37.66 -27.32 7.22
C ILE A 441 -37.24 -26.65 8.54
N TRP A 442 -36.25 -27.21 9.23
CA TRP A 442 -35.62 -26.57 10.39
C TRP A 442 -34.35 -25.85 9.97
N ILE A 443 -34.21 -24.59 10.36
CA ILE A 443 -33.05 -23.74 10.06
C ILE A 443 -32.54 -23.16 11.37
N TRP A 444 -31.30 -23.50 11.78
CA TRP A 444 -30.73 -22.97 13.02
C TRP A 444 -30.13 -21.58 12.81
N LEU A 445 -30.35 -20.68 13.77
CA LEU A 445 -29.89 -19.29 13.69
C LEU A 445 -28.38 -19.15 14.00
N ASP A 446 -27.86 -20.01 14.87
CA ASP A 446 -26.46 -19.94 15.37
C ASP A 446 -25.52 -21.01 14.78
N GLY A 447 -25.97 -21.78 13.77
CA GLY A 447 -25.17 -22.87 13.17
C GLY A 447 -24.78 -24.00 14.14
N ARG A 448 -25.34 -24.03 15.35
CA ARG A 448 -25.15 -25.11 16.34
C ARG A 448 -26.41 -25.97 16.38
N GLY A 449 -26.46 -27.00 15.53
CA GLY A 449 -27.49 -28.04 15.66
C GLY A 449 -27.40 -28.78 17.01
N PRO A 450 -28.53 -29.30 17.55
CA PRO A 450 -28.56 -30.10 18.76
C PRO A 450 -28.07 -31.52 18.44
N GLY A 451 -26.75 -31.76 18.53
CA GLY A 451 -26.20 -33.07 18.19
C GLY A 451 -24.75 -33.40 18.56
N GLN A 452 -24.00 -32.52 19.24
CA GLN A 452 -22.64 -32.84 19.73
C GLN A 452 -22.41 -32.60 21.23
N GLY A 453 -23.47 -32.39 22.00
CA GLY A 453 -23.41 -32.25 23.47
C GLY A 453 -23.63 -33.57 24.20
N GLY A 454 -22.75 -34.56 24.05
CA GLY A 454 -23.08 -35.93 24.50
C GLY A 454 -21.94 -36.90 24.77
N ARG A 455 -20.77 -36.45 25.24
CA ARG A 455 -19.80 -37.37 25.89
C ARG A 455 -18.90 -36.63 26.89
N ARG A 456 -19.54 -36.00 27.89
CA ARG A 456 -18.83 -35.60 29.10
C ARG A 456 -18.39 -36.88 29.83
N ARG A 457 -17.10 -37.21 29.66
CA ARG A 457 -16.37 -38.22 30.43
C ARG A 457 -16.82 -38.17 31.89
N ARG A 458 -17.35 -39.29 32.40
CA ARG A 458 -17.42 -39.58 33.84
C ARG A 458 -16.01 -39.37 34.41
N ALA A 459 -15.76 -38.22 35.02
CA ALA A 459 -14.58 -37.98 35.82
C ALA A 459 -14.68 -38.90 37.05
N GLY A 460 -13.69 -39.77 37.21
CA GLY A 460 -13.61 -40.71 38.30
C GLY A 460 -13.61 -40.02 39.66
N ARG A 461 -14.38 -40.57 40.59
CA ARG A 461 -14.26 -40.33 42.03
C ARG A 461 -12.80 -40.50 42.46
N PRO A 462 -12.17 -39.57 43.21
CA PRO A 462 -10.89 -39.84 43.83
C PRO A 462 -11.09 -40.78 45.02
N ARG A 463 -10.40 -41.94 44.97
CA ARG A 463 -10.26 -42.87 46.10
C ARG A 463 -9.53 -42.17 47.24
N ARG A 464 -10.23 -41.93 48.34
CA ARG A 464 -9.68 -41.49 49.63
C ARG A 464 -8.87 -42.63 50.23
N ARG A 465 -7.53 -42.55 50.17
CA ARG A 465 -6.62 -43.46 50.89
C ARG A 465 -6.66 -43.10 52.37
N LEU A 466 -7.08 -44.06 53.21
CA LEU A 466 -6.75 -44.06 54.63
C LEU A 466 -5.23 -44.17 54.80
N ARG A 467 -4.64 -43.30 55.61
CA ARG A 467 -3.41 -43.58 56.33
C ARG A 467 -3.67 -43.38 57.81
N SER A 468 -3.62 -44.51 58.51
CA SER A 468 -3.50 -44.64 59.95
C SER A 468 -2.23 -43.94 60.45
N VAL A 469 -2.37 -43.10 61.47
CA VAL A 469 -1.28 -42.79 62.40
C VAL A 469 -1.81 -43.15 63.79
N VAL A 470 -1.12 -44.10 64.42
CA VAL A 470 -1.34 -44.56 65.79
C VAL A 470 -0.14 -44.09 66.61
N ARG A 471 -0.47 -43.46 67.75
CA ARG A 471 0.28 -43.28 69.01
C ARG A 471 1.59 -42.48 68.98
N SER A 472 1.57 -41.38 69.74
CA SER A 472 1.94 -41.41 71.18
C SER A 472 1.17 -40.33 71.92
#